data_AF-C4XED8-F1
#
_entry.id   AF-C4XED8-F1
#
_cell.length_a   1.000
_cell.length_b   1.000
_cell.length_c   1.000
_cell.angle_alpha   90.00
_cell.angle_beta   90.00
_cell.angle_gamma   90.00
#
_symmetry.space_group_name_H-M   'P 1'
#
loop_
_entity.id
_entity.type
_entity.pdbx_description
1 polymer ?
#
loop_
_entity_poly.entity_id
_entity_poly.type
_entity_poly.pdbx_seq_one_letter_code
_entity_poly.pdbx_strand_id
1 'polypeptide(L)'
;MKMAEAKKKTTAANKAKKPVATKTTKKVTAAKTIKKPAATKAKVAKKPTLDKYYISEKPIKKTGDIEFNFKKAKQKTSRKYDEFIDALKEFIFVSETSKNDTRVWFHRNGAYRGSVDLAKAKIILDRLTQQAVEKQRIIEYLEQENLVDKPEPKKVTKKVIIVEEPKPIDLNQEAKEATFFVPNSDLMLASEVQKDDIVASTPTRGCEVFVTNIYPSNGQMEVEYVVKNENNQSDSQIKTLYGFKQNPVTEEIMTISDEEEKKLESNIVEDTEPAEVVDVESDENKNTSVENDKKSKMSKELLWTIITMSVLLIAALTILVLVATRVI
;
A
#
# COMPACT_ATOMS: atom_id res chain seq x y z
N MET A 1 -53.79 -1.94 54.62
CA MET A 1 -55.21 -1.75 54.22
C MET A 1 -55.23 -1.42 52.73
N LYS A 2 -55.86 -2.29 51.91
CA LYS A 2 -56.49 -2.11 50.57
C LYS A 2 -55.74 -1.25 49.53
N MET A 3 -55.14 -1.86 48.50
CA MET A 3 -55.73 -2.22 47.19
C MET A 3 -56.02 -1.02 46.26
N ALA A 4 -55.37 -0.97 45.08
CA ALA A 4 -56.02 -1.27 43.80
C ALA A 4 -55.05 -1.14 42.62
N GLU A 5 -55.02 -2.20 41.83
CA GLU A 5 -54.24 -2.49 40.63
C GLU A 5 -55.14 -2.27 39.41
N ALA A 6 -54.66 -1.63 38.33
CA ALA A 6 -55.41 -1.49 37.08
C ALA A 6 -54.63 -2.05 35.89
N LYS A 7 -54.87 -3.34 35.61
CA LYS A 7 -54.51 -4.05 34.39
C LYS A 7 -55.41 -3.59 33.24
N LYS A 8 -54.83 -3.27 32.07
CA LYS A 8 -55.57 -3.18 30.81
C LYS A 8 -55.20 -4.37 29.92
N LYS A 9 -56.20 -5.22 29.70
CA LYS A 9 -56.21 -6.48 28.97
C LYS A 9 -57.03 -6.23 27.70
N THR A 10 -56.48 -6.46 26.51
CA THR A 10 -57.30 -6.57 25.28
C THR A 10 -56.75 -7.65 24.35
N THR A 11 -57.24 -8.86 24.64
CA THR A 11 -57.74 -9.92 23.77
C THR A 11 -57.33 -9.99 22.29
N ALA A 12 -56.66 -11.09 21.95
CA ALA A 12 -56.63 -11.72 20.64
C ALA A 12 -57.95 -12.45 20.34
N ALA A 13 -58.39 -12.45 19.07
CA ALA A 13 -59.41 -13.36 18.57
C ALA A 13 -58.94 -14.02 17.27
N ASN A 14 -58.62 -15.29 17.42
CA ASN A 14 -58.24 -16.27 16.42
C ASN A 14 -59.53 -16.88 15.83
N LYS A 15 -59.61 -17.05 14.51
CA LYS A 15 -60.61 -17.94 13.90
C LYS A 15 -59.99 -18.65 12.69
N ALA A 16 -59.85 -19.96 12.82
CA ALA A 16 -59.29 -20.88 11.84
C ALA A 16 -60.38 -21.80 11.25
N LYS A 17 -60.04 -22.39 10.09
CA LYS A 17 -60.53 -23.67 9.51
C LYS A 17 -61.94 -23.61 8.85
N LYS A 18 -62.23 -24.28 7.73
CA LYS A 18 -61.70 -25.53 7.12
C LYS A 18 -62.13 -25.62 5.61
N PRO A 19 -61.93 -26.73 4.85
CA PRO A 19 -61.40 -26.71 3.48
C PRO A 19 -62.39 -27.25 2.41
N VAL A 20 -62.04 -27.15 1.13
CA VAL A 20 -62.68 -27.98 0.08
C VAL A 20 -61.61 -28.56 -0.83
N ALA A 21 -61.55 -29.88 -0.84
CA ALA A 21 -60.84 -30.70 -1.82
C ALA A 21 -61.87 -31.22 -2.83
N THR A 22 -61.51 -31.25 -4.12
CA THR A 22 -62.10 -32.22 -5.05
C THR A 22 -61.04 -32.71 -6.02
N LYS A 23 -60.77 -34.01 -5.97
CA LYS A 23 -60.05 -34.79 -7.00
C LYS A 23 -61.03 -35.15 -8.10
N THR A 24 -60.63 -35.12 -9.37
CA THR A 24 -61.02 -36.15 -10.35
C THR A 24 -59.96 -36.30 -11.44
N THR A 25 -59.86 -37.53 -11.92
CA THR A 25 -58.77 -38.24 -12.58
C THR A 25 -58.98 -38.43 -14.10
N LYS A 26 -57.86 -38.72 -14.81
CA LYS A 26 -57.72 -39.43 -16.12
C LYS A 26 -58.10 -38.60 -17.37
N LYS A 27 -57.47 -38.71 -18.55
CA LYS A 27 -56.85 -39.86 -19.23
C LYS A 27 -55.93 -39.37 -20.38
N VAL A 28 -54.92 -40.18 -20.68
CA VAL A 28 -53.96 -40.11 -21.79
C VAL A 28 -54.64 -40.19 -23.17
N THR A 29 -54.15 -39.40 -24.13
CA THR A 29 -53.95 -39.84 -25.54
C THR A 29 -52.91 -38.96 -26.23
N ALA A 30 -51.85 -39.59 -26.73
CA ALA A 30 -50.84 -39.01 -27.60
C ALA A 30 -51.31 -39.03 -29.06
N ALA A 31 -51.07 -37.96 -29.82
CA ALA A 31 -50.72 -38.01 -31.26
C ALA A 31 -50.39 -36.60 -31.80
N LYS A 32 -49.10 -36.38 -32.05
CA LYS A 32 -48.51 -35.82 -33.28
C LYS A 32 -49.32 -34.76 -34.04
N THR A 33 -48.91 -33.50 -33.94
CA THR A 33 -48.76 -32.60 -35.11
C THR A 33 -47.73 -31.53 -34.81
N ILE A 34 -46.57 -31.63 -35.46
CA ILE A 34 -45.58 -30.55 -35.55
C ILE A 34 -46.19 -29.49 -36.47
N LYS A 35 -46.85 -28.48 -35.89
CA LYS A 35 -47.11 -27.21 -36.57
C LYS A 35 -46.00 -26.23 -36.21
N LYS A 36 -45.13 -25.99 -37.18
CA LYS A 36 -44.19 -24.86 -37.24
C LYS A 36 -44.95 -23.57 -36.88
N PRO A 37 -44.70 -22.92 -35.73
CA PRO A 37 -45.27 -21.60 -35.51
C PRO A 37 -44.55 -20.63 -36.44
N ALA A 38 -45.37 -19.92 -37.20
CA ALA A 38 -44.99 -18.84 -38.08
C ALA A 38 -44.06 -17.85 -37.36
N ALA A 39 -43.11 -17.32 -38.11
CA ALA A 39 -42.17 -16.30 -37.66
C ALA A 39 -42.94 -15.07 -37.11
N THR A 40 -43.14 -15.05 -35.79
CA THR A 40 -43.48 -13.84 -35.06
C THR A 40 -42.30 -12.89 -35.23
N LYS A 41 -42.52 -11.82 -36.00
CA LYS A 41 -41.60 -10.69 -36.13
C LYS A 41 -41.06 -10.34 -34.75
N ALA A 42 -39.78 -10.64 -34.52
CA ALA A 42 -39.08 -10.26 -33.31
C ALA A 42 -39.23 -8.74 -33.15
N LYS A 43 -40.01 -8.35 -32.15
CA LYS A 43 -40.07 -6.96 -31.68
C LYS A 43 -38.65 -6.63 -31.25
N VAL A 44 -37.94 -5.86 -32.07
CA VAL A 44 -36.58 -5.39 -31.79
C VAL A 44 -36.62 -4.71 -30.42
N ALA A 45 -36.15 -5.41 -29.40
CA ALA A 45 -36.01 -4.86 -28.06
C ALA A 45 -35.07 -3.66 -28.19
N LYS A 46 -35.60 -2.44 -28.03
CA LYS A 46 -34.80 -1.23 -27.97
C LYS A 46 -33.75 -1.47 -26.88
N LYS A 47 -32.46 -1.34 -27.23
CA LYS A 47 -31.36 -1.45 -26.28
C LYS A 47 -31.67 -0.55 -25.07
N PRO A 48 -31.56 -1.04 -23.82
CA PRO A 48 -31.81 -0.22 -22.64
C PRO A 48 -30.91 1.02 -22.71
N THR A 49 -31.51 2.19 -22.59
CA THR A 49 -30.77 3.46 -22.68
C THR A 49 -30.19 3.74 -21.31
N LEU A 50 -28.87 3.67 -21.16
CA LEU A 50 -28.21 3.97 -19.88
C LEU A 50 -28.31 5.47 -19.56
N ASP A 51 -29.04 5.81 -18.51
CA ASP A 51 -29.10 7.16 -17.96
C ASP A 51 -27.86 7.44 -17.11
N LYS A 52 -27.13 8.50 -17.48
CA LYS A 52 -25.83 8.82 -16.88
C LYS A 52 -25.93 10.01 -15.93
N TYR A 53 -25.36 9.87 -14.75
CA TYR A 53 -25.34 10.90 -13.71
C TYR A 53 -23.91 11.17 -13.23
N TYR A 54 -23.68 12.35 -12.67
CA TYR A 54 -22.37 12.78 -12.19
C TYR A 54 -22.52 13.35 -10.79
N ILE A 55 -21.63 12.94 -9.89
CA ILE A 55 -21.41 13.60 -8.61
C ILE A 55 -19.97 14.10 -8.62
N SER A 56 -19.79 15.42 -8.57
CA SER A 56 -18.48 16.05 -8.62
C SER A 56 -18.22 16.90 -7.39
N GLU A 57 -17.08 16.68 -6.77
CA GLU A 57 -16.50 17.54 -5.73
C GLU A 57 -16.11 18.90 -6.31
N LYS A 58 -16.51 19.99 -5.65
CA LYS A 58 -16.01 21.33 -5.93
C LYS A 58 -15.63 22.06 -4.65
N PRO A 59 -14.44 22.68 -4.59
CA PRO A 59 -14.10 23.58 -3.50
C PRO A 59 -14.91 24.89 -3.59
N ILE A 60 -15.49 25.31 -2.48
CA ILE A 60 -16.15 26.59 -2.30
C ILE A 60 -15.05 27.64 -2.08
N LYS A 61 -14.82 28.48 -3.11
CA LYS A 61 -13.75 29.50 -3.11
C LYS A 61 -13.76 30.46 -1.92
N LYS A 62 -14.89 30.58 -1.21
CA LYS A 62 -15.10 31.53 -0.12
C LYS A 62 -14.74 30.97 1.26
N THR A 63 -14.93 29.68 1.49
CA THR A 63 -14.77 29.07 2.83
C THR A 63 -13.69 27.98 2.86
N GLY A 64 -13.28 27.46 1.69
CA GLY A 64 -12.39 26.30 1.63
C GLY A 64 -13.12 24.96 1.85
N ASP A 65 -14.42 25.00 2.15
CA ASP A 65 -15.26 23.79 2.25
C ASP A 65 -15.53 23.19 0.87
N ILE A 66 -16.00 21.95 0.88
CA ILE A 66 -16.37 21.23 -0.33
C ILE A 66 -17.88 21.28 -0.53
N GLU A 67 -18.34 21.40 -1.78
CA GLU A 67 -19.72 21.14 -2.19
C GLU A 67 -19.73 19.98 -3.21
N PHE A 68 -20.79 19.16 -3.16
CA PHE A 68 -21.03 18.12 -4.15
C PHE A 68 -22.08 18.55 -5.16
N ASN A 69 -21.71 18.54 -6.43
CA ASN A 69 -22.63 18.85 -7.51
C ASN A 69 -23.16 17.56 -8.15
N PHE A 70 -24.48 17.37 -8.10
CA PHE A 70 -25.19 16.28 -8.77
C PHE A 70 -25.79 16.74 -10.09
N LYS A 71 -25.57 15.99 -11.17
CA LYS A 71 -26.01 16.38 -12.51
C LYS A 71 -26.33 15.17 -13.38
N LYS A 72 -27.42 15.24 -14.16
CA LYS A 72 -27.69 14.28 -15.24
C LYS A 72 -26.93 14.66 -16.52
N ALA A 73 -26.43 13.67 -17.25
CA ALA A 73 -25.77 13.88 -18.52
C ALA A 73 -26.67 14.64 -19.50
N LYS A 74 -26.06 15.52 -20.30
CA LYS A 74 -26.72 16.37 -21.30
C LYS A 74 -27.73 17.39 -20.74
N GLN A 75 -27.93 17.47 -19.42
CA GLN A 75 -28.66 18.56 -18.80
C GLN A 75 -27.70 19.69 -18.43
N LYS A 76 -28.17 20.95 -18.39
CA LYS A 76 -27.35 22.09 -17.95
C LYS A 76 -27.44 22.32 -16.44
N THR A 77 -28.55 21.90 -15.84
CA THR A 77 -28.84 22.06 -14.41
C THR A 77 -28.06 21.07 -13.56
N SER A 78 -27.47 21.55 -12.47
CA SER A 78 -26.87 20.75 -11.41
C SER A 78 -27.51 21.13 -10.07
N ARG A 79 -27.75 20.13 -9.22
CA ARG A 79 -28.12 20.33 -7.81
C ARG A 79 -26.86 20.32 -6.97
N LYS A 80 -26.87 21.13 -5.91
CA LYS A 80 -25.75 21.25 -4.97
C LYS A 80 -26.14 20.61 -3.66
N TYR A 81 -25.19 19.91 -3.06
CA TYR A 81 -25.32 19.25 -1.76
C TYR A 81 -24.10 19.57 -0.92
N ASP A 82 -24.33 19.80 0.36
CA ASP A 82 -23.25 19.95 1.32
C ASP A 82 -22.64 18.58 1.60
N GLU A 83 -23.46 17.56 1.88
CA GLU A 83 -22.96 16.21 2.14
C GLU A 83 -23.01 15.30 0.90
N PHE A 84 -21.98 14.45 0.76
CA PHE A 84 -21.93 13.47 -0.33
C PHE A 84 -23.06 12.44 -0.21
N ILE A 85 -23.39 12.06 1.03
CA ILE A 85 -24.47 11.12 1.34
C ILE A 85 -25.81 11.63 0.76
N ASP A 86 -26.08 12.92 0.83
CA ASP A 86 -27.32 13.50 0.31
C ASP A 86 -27.35 13.49 -1.22
N ALA A 87 -26.22 13.80 -1.87
CA ALA A 87 -26.07 13.65 -3.31
C ALA A 87 -26.28 12.20 -3.77
N LEU A 88 -25.78 11.22 -3.01
CA LEU A 88 -25.92 9.80 -3.30
C LEU A 88 -27.36 9.30 -3.08
N LYS A 89 -28.04 9.76 -2.02
CA LYS A 89 -29.46 9.49 -1.79
C LYS A 89 -30.32 10.02 -2.94
N GLU A 90 -30.03 11.22 -3.43
CA GLU A 90 -30.73 11.76 -4.61
C GLU A 90 -30.51 10.87 -5.82
N PHE A 91 -29.28 10.39 -6.07
CA PHE A 91 -29.01 9.44 -7.14
C PHE A 91 -29.87 8.18 -7.01
N ILE A 92 -29.88 7.56 -5.82
CA ILE A 92 -30.67 6.36 -5.55
C ILE A 92 -32.15 6.64 -5.83
N PHE A 93 -32.69 7.77 -5.35
CA PHE A 93 -34.07 8.16 -5.56
C PHE A 93 -34.43 8.32 -7.06
N VAL A 94 -33.61 9.05 -7.82
CA VAL A 94 -33.88 9.22 -9.26
C VAL A 94 -33.68 7.94 -10.05
N SER A 95 -32.82 7.04 -9.56
CA SER A 95 -32.57 5.74 -10.15
C SER A 95 -33.72 4.76 -9.94
N GLU A 96 -34.30 4.71 -8.74
CA GLU A 96 -35.46 3.86 -8.43
C GLU A 96 -36.72 4.30 -9.16
N THR A 97 -36.85 5.60 -9.43
CA THR A 97 -37.97 6.16 -10.19
C THR A 97 -37.77 6.09 -11.71
N SER A 98 -36.55 5.78 -12.17
CA SER A 98 -36.23 5.66 -13.58
C SER A 98 -36.67 4.30 -14.14
N LYS A 99 -37.13 4.31 -15.40
CA LYS A 99 -37.42 3.07 -16.16
C LYS A 99 -36.18 2.49 -16.84
N ASN A 100 -35.09 3.26 -16.86
CA ASN A 100 -33.85 2.94 -17.53
C ASN A 100 -32.78 2.55 -16.50
N ASP A 101 -31.82 1.73 -16.93
CA ASP A 101 -30.60 1.51 -16.16
C ASP A 101 -29.90 2.85 -15.91
N THR A 102 -29.43 3.04 -14.69
CA THR A 102 -28.76 4.27 -14.27
C THR A 102 -27.37 3.98 -13.75
N ARG A 103 -26.41 4.86 -14.03
CA ARG A 103 -25.08 4.81 -13.44
C ARG A 103 -24.65 6.21 -13.04
N VAL A 104 -23.90 6.32 -11.94
CA VAL A 104 -23.32 7.58 -11.48
C VAL A 104 -21.80 7.53 -11.60
N TRP A 105 -21.20 8.64 -12.04
CA TRP A 105 -19.77 8.83 -12.18
C TRP A 105 -19.27 9.82 -11.13
N PHE A 106 -18.33 9.39 -10.30
CA PHE A 106 -17.71 10.19 -9.26
C PHE A 106 -16.50 10.95 -9.80
N HIS A 107 -16.43 12.23 -9.50
CA HIS A 107 -15.31 13.10 -9.85
C HIS A 107 -14.79 13.84 -8.63
N ARG A 108 -13.47 13.85 -8.46
CA ARG A 108 -12.76 14.61 -7.44
C ARG A 108 -11.75 15.52 -8.13
N ASN A 109 -11.74 16.81 -7.77
CA ASN A 109 -10.87 17.80 -8.40
C ASN A 109 -10.97 17.82 -9.94
N GLY A 110 -12.18 17.60 -10.47
CA GLY A 110 -12.43 17.52 -11.92
C GLY A 110 -11.97 16.23 -12.60
N ALA A 111 -11.29 15.33 -11.89
CA ALA A 111 -10.83 14.05 -12.42
C ALA A 111 -11.80 12.92 -12.07
N TYR A 112 -12.01 12.01 -13.00
CA TYR A 112 -12.82 10.80 -12.80
C TYR A 112 -12.15 9.85 -11.80
N ARG A 113 -12.94 9.28 -10.89
CA ARG A 113 -12.45 8.36 -9.83
C ARG A 113 -13.12 6.99 -9.87
N GLY A 114 -14.33 6.90 -10.39
CA GLY A 114 -15.05 5.64 -10.50
C GLY A 114 -16.52 5.86 -10.82
N SER A 115 -17.22 4.77 -11.12
CA SER A 115 -18.65 4.80 -11.39
C SER A 115 -19.35 3.66 -10.69
N VAL A 116 -20.62 3.82 -10.36
CA VAL A 116 -21.41 2.78 -9.69
C VAL A 116 -22.82 2.73 -10.22
N ASP A 117 -23.37 1.52 -10.21
CA ASP A 117 -24.78 1.26 -10.46
C ASP A 117 -25.63 1.51 -9.20
N LEU A 118 -26.94 1.33 -9.32
CA LEU A 118 -27.88 1.51 -8.21
C LEU A 118 -27.59 0.54 -7.05
N ALA A 119 -27.21 -0.71 -7.35
CA ALA A 119 -26.94 -1.72 -6.34
C ALA A 119 -25.74 -1.34 -5.47
N LYS A 120 -24.61 -0.98 -6.11
CA LYS A 120 -23.41 -0.53 -5.40
C LYS A 120 -23.61 0.81 -4.69
N ALA A 121 -24.41 1.72 -5.24
CA ALA A 121 -24.74 2.97 -4.56
C ALA A 121 -25.43 2.75 -3.21
N LYS A 122 -26.31 1.75 -3.09
CA LYS A 122 -26.94 1.38 -1.80
C LYS A 122 -25.93 0.82 -0.81
N ILE A 123 -25.00 -0.01 -1.27
CA ILE A 123 -23.92 -0.55 -0.43
C ILE A 123 -23.02 0.58 0.09
N ILE A 124 -22.65 1.52 -0.79
CA ILE A 124 -21.87 2.70 -0.41
C ILE A 124 -22.62 3.51 0.66
N LEU A 125 -23.93 3.73 0.48
CA LEU A 125 -24.73 4.47 1.44
C LEU A 125 -24.68 3.80 2.83
N ASP A 126 -24.88 2.49 2.90
CA ASP A 126 -24.82 1.74 4.16
C ASP A 126 -23.42 1.82 4.82
N ARG A 127 -22.35 1.62 4.04
CA ARG A 127 -20.97 1.74 4.51
C ARG A 127 -20.65 3.13 5.08
N LEU A 128 -21.02 4.18 4.37
CA LEU A 128 -20.78 5.56 4.80
C LEU A 128 -21.64 5.98 6.00
N THR A 129 -22.78 5.32 6.26
CA THR A 129 -23.53 5.54 7.50
C THR A 129 -22.93 4.83 8.71
N GLN A 130 -22.18 3.75 8.50
CA GLN A 130 -21.51 3.00 9.57
C GLN A 130 -20.13 3.57 9.92
N GLN A 131 -19.43 4.15 8.93
CA GLN A 131 -18.10 4.72 9.10
C GLN A 131 -18.14 6.24 8.91
N ALA A 132 -17.73 6.97 9.94
CA ALA A 132 -17.54 8.41 9.85
C ALA A 132 -16.30 8.72 9.00
N VAL A 133 -16.50 9.13 7.75
CA VAL A 133 -15.44 9.53 6.83
C VAL A 133 -15.50 11.04 6.63
N GLU A 134 -14.35 11.69 6.65
CA GLU A 134 -14.26 13.11 6.34
C GLU A 134 -14.78 13.41 4.94
N LYS A 135 -15.60 14.46 4.85
CA LYS A 135 -16.19 14.94 3.60
C LYS A 135 -15.19 15.09 2.44
N GLN A 136 -13.97 15.56 2.75
CA GLN A 136 -12.91 15.82 1.76
C GLN A 136 -12.22 14.57 1.23
N ARG A 137 -12.33 13.46 1.97
CA ARG A 137 -11.69 12.19 1.63
C ARG A 137 -12.68 11.16 1.16
N ILE A 138 -13.97 11.47 1.08
CA ILE A 138 -14.99 10.46 0.86
C ILE A 138 -14.84 9.75 -0.50
N ILE A 139 -14.59 10.48 -1.59
CA ILE A 139 -14.40 9.87 -2.92
C ILE A 139 -13.08 9.08 -2.99
N GLU A 140 -12.05 9.51 -2.27
CA GLU A 140 -10.77 8.81 -2.16
C GLU A 140 -10.90 7.51 -1.37
N TYR A 141 -11.62 7.56 -0.26
CA TYR A 141 -11.96 6.39 0.54
C TYR A 141 -12.73 5.35 -0.29
N LEU A 142 -13.74 5.77 -1.06
CA LEU A 142 -14.48 4.86 -1.95
C LEU A 142 -13.59 4.22 -3.02
N GLU A 143 -12.55 4.94 -3.45
CA GLU A 143 -11.55 4.45 -4.40
C GLU A 143 -10.61 3.42 -3.76
N GLN A 144 -10.10 3.68 -2.55
CA GLN A 144 -9.19 2.81 -1.81
C GLN A 144 -9.87 1.49 -1.40
N GLU A 145 -11.13 1.55 -0.99
CA GLU A 145 -11.93 0.39 -0.58
C GLU A 145 -12.53 -0.39 -1.77
N ASN A 146 -12.17 -0.06 -3.00
CA ASN A 146 -12.70 -0.68 -4.23
C ASN A 146 -14.25 -0.67 -4.31
N LEU A 147 -14.89 0.35 -3.73
CA LEU A 147 -16.35 0.51 -3.75
C LEU A 147 -16.87 1.09 -5.07
N VAL A 148 -15.97 1.44 -6.00
CA VAL A 148 -16.29 2.07 -7.29
C VAL A 148 -15.74 1.28 -8.47
N ASP A 149 -16.49 1.25 -9.57
CA ASP A 149 -16.05 0.62 -10.82
C ASP A 149 -15.16 1.57 -11.60
N LYS A 150 -13.92 1.17 -11.84
CA LYS A 150 -13.02 1.83 -12.77
C LYS A 150 -13.03 1.08 -14.09
N PRO A 151 -13.09 1.78 -15.24
CA PRO A 151 -12.82 1.14 -16.51
C PRO A 151 -11.39 0.61 -16.45
N GLU A 152 -11.21 -0.64 -16.87
CA GLU A 152 -9.87 -1.18 -17.12
C GLU A 152 -9.11 -0.17 -18.00
N PRO A 153 -7.86 0.15 -17.65
CA PRO A 153 -7.08 1.14 -18.39
C PRO A 153 -7.08 0.76 -19.87
N LYS A 154 -7.63 1.64 -20.73
CA LYS A 154 -7.61 1.44 -22.18
C LYS A 154 -6.16 1.23 -22.58
N LYS A 155 -5.84 0.06 -23.13
CA LYS A 155 -4.52 -0.28 -23.67
C LYS A 155 -4.06 0.83 -24.59
N VAL A 156 -3.17 1.68 -24.09
CA VAL A 156 -2.56 2.76 -24.83
C VAL A 156 -1.56 2.10 -25.77
N THR A 157 -1.72 2.32 -27.07
CA THR A 157 -0.76 1.92 -28.09
C THR A 157 0.59 2.59 -27.77
N LYS A 158 1.55 1.79 -27.29
CA LYS A 158 3.00 2.06 -27.19
C LYS A 158 3.42 3.51 -26.87
N LYS A 159 3.35 3.88 -25.59
CA LYS A 159 4.54 4.35 -24.85
C LYS A 159 4.58 3.55 -23.56
N VAL A 160 5.67 2.82 -23.38
CA VAL A 160 5.91 1.86 -22.31
C VAL A 160 5.83 2.58 -20.96
N ILE A 161 4.68 2.51 -20.31
CA ILE A 161 4.59 2.53 -18.86
C ILE A 161 4.20 1.11 -18.52
N ILE A 162 5.19 0.38 -18.01
CA ILE A 162 5.06 -1.00 -17.57
C ILE A 162 3.99 -0.98 -16.47
N VAL A 163 2.86 -1.60 -16.78
CA VAL A 163 2.05 -2.25 -15.75
C VAL A 163 2.98 -3.31 -15.20
N GLU A 164 3.62 -3.06 -14.07
CA GLU A 164 4.25 -4.15 -13.32
C GLU A 164 3.08 -5.04 -12.90
N GLU A 165 2.95 -6.19 -13.57
CA GLU A 165 2.62 -7.42 -12.86
C GLU A 165 3.31 -7.36 -11.50
N PRO A 166 2.67 -7.78 -10.39
CA PRO A 166 3.38 -7.87 -9.13
C PRO A 166 4.63 -8.69 -9.40
N LYS A 167 5.79 -8.02 -9.45
CA LYS A 167 7.05 -8.72 -9.61
C LYS A 167 7.08 -9.71 -8.46
N PRO A 168 7.41 -10.98 -8.70
CA PRO A 168 7.63 -11.90 -7.61
C PRO A 168 8.60 -11.20 -6.65
N ILE A 169 8.13 -10.93 -5.43
CA ILE A 169 8.93 -10.22 -4.43
C ILE A 169 10.12 -11.15 -4.16
N ASP A 170 11.32 -10.71 -4.55
CA ASP A 170 12.53 -11.42 -4.23
C ASP A 170 12.85 -11.16 -2.75
N LEU A 171 12.48 -12.13 -1.91
CA LEU A 171 12.68 -12.05 -0.47
C LEU A 171 14.16 -11.92 -0.09
N ASN A 172 15.08 -12.40 -0.93
CA ASN A 172 16.52 -12.25 -0.69
C ASN A 172 16.99 -10.82 -0.96
N GLN A 173 16.40 -10.13 -1.94
CA GLN A 173 16.66 -8.72 -2.14
C GLN A 173 16.05 -7.89 -1.00
N GLU A 174 14.80 -8.18 -0.63
CA GLU A 174 14.11 -7.50 0.47
C GLU A 174 14.89 -7.64 1.79
N ALA A 175 15.44 -8.84 2.06
CA ALA A 175 16.27 -9.08 3.24
C ALA A 175 17.51 -8.18 3.27
N LYS A 176 18.17 -7.92 2.13
CA LYS A 176 19.34 -7.02 2.07
C LYS A 176 19.00 -5.56 2.38
N GLU A 177 17.77 -5.16 2.08
CA GLU A 177 17.25 -3.80 2.32
C GLU A 177 16.61 -3.66 3.71
N ALA A 178 16.55 -4.74 4.50
CA ALA A 178 16.04 -4.70 5.86
C ALA A 178 16.88 -3.79 6.76
N THR A 179 16.18 -3.02 7.58
CA THR A 179 16.78 -2.08 8.54
C THR A 179 16.53 -2.58 9.96
N PHE A 180 17.51 -2.33 10.84
CA PHE A 180 17.53 -2.81 12.22
C PHE A 180 17.92 -1.67 13.13
N PHE A 181 17.29 -1.61 14.29
CA PHE A 181 17.53 -0.61 15.32
C PHE A 181 17.31 -1.22 16.70
N VAL A 182 18.19 -0.89 17.64
CA VAL A 182 18.05 -1.24 19.06
C VAL A 182 17.90 0.05 19.85
N PRO A 183 16.76 0.29 20.51
CA PRO A 183 16.57 1.49 21.33
C PRO A 183 17.59 1.56 22.47
N ASN A 184 18.16 2.76 22.71
CA ASN A 184 19.14 3.02 23.77
C ASN A 184 20.40 2.14 23.71
N SER A 185 20.82 1.72 22.51
CA SER A 185 21.99 0.84 22.33
C SER A 185 23.24 1.37 23.01
N ASP A 186 23.42 2.69 23.03
CA ASP A 186 24.55 3.39 23.63
C ASP A 186 24.66 3.23 25.16
N LEU A 187 23.56 2.89 25.82
CA LEU A 187 23.49 2.73 27.27
C LEU A 187 23.63 1.28 27.74
N MET A 188 23.56 0.31 26.83
CA MET A 188 23.55 -1.13 27.13
C MET A 188 24.69 -1.87 26.44
N LEU A 189 25.13 -2.98 27.05
CA LEU A 189 26.11 -3.87 26.42
C LEU A 189 25.42 -4.70 25.33
N ALA A 190 26.13 -5.02 24.25
CA ALA A 190 25.60 -5.92 23.21
C ALA A 190 25.11 -7.25 23.80
N SER A 191 25.76 -7.75 24.85
CA SER A 191 25.39 -8.98 25.56
C SER A 191 24.08 -8.91 26.36
N GLU A 192 23.56 -7.71 26.62
CA GLU A 192 22.31 -7.49 27.36
C GLU A 192 21.08 -7.44 26.43
N VAL A 193 21.30 -7.30 25.13
CA VAL A 193 20.22 -7.18 24.13
C VAL A 193 19.54 -8.53 23.93
N GLN A 194 18.21 -8.55 23.99
CA GLN A 194 17.39 -9.71 23.64
C GLN A 194 16.82 -9.56 22.24
N LYS A 195 16.32 -10.67 21.66
CA LYS A 195 15.73 -10.66 20.30
C LYS A 195 14.57 -9.68 20.18
N ASP A 196 13.75 -9.57 21.24
CA ASP A 196 12.57 -8.70 21.28
C ASP A 196 12.93 -7.20 21.37
N ASP A 197 14.16 -6.87 21.77
CA ASP A 197 14.65 -5.48 21.82
C ASP A 197 15.06 -4.95 20.43
N ILE A 198 15.19 -5.85 19.44
CA ILE A 198 15.60 -5.51 18.08
C ILE A 198 14.37 -5.14 17.26
N VAL A 199 14.27 -3.86 16.91
CA VAL A 199 13.24 -3.36 16.00
C VAL A 199 13.75 -3.49 14.57
N ALA A 200 13.06 -4.27 13.75
CA ALA A 200 13.40 -4.47 12.36
C ALA A 200 12.26 -4.05 11.42
N SER A 201 12.59 -3.54 10.23
CA SER A 201 11.60 -3.17 9.22
C SER A 201 12.12 -3.35 7.79
N THR A 202 11.20 -3.64 6.88
CA THR A 202 11.46 -3.82 5.44
C THR A 202 10.75 -2.74 4.62
N PRO A 203 11.28 -2.32 3.47
CA PRO A 203 10.64 -1.35 2.58
C PRO A 203 9.25 -1.77 2.08
N THR A 204 9.07 -3.06 1.80
CA THR A 204 7.85 -3.63 1.22
C THR A 204 6.87 -4.03 2.31
N ARG A 205 5.60 -3.65 2.13
CA ARG A 205 4.50 -4.02 3.03
C ARG A 205 4.16 -5.50 2.91
N GLY A 206 3.88 -6.16 4.04
CA GLY A 206 3.52 -7.59 4.10
C GLY A 206 4.72 -8.52 4.23
N CYS A 207 5.93 -7.99 4.29
CA CYS A 207 7.13 -8.72 4.68
C CYS A 207 7.40 -8.49 6.18
N GLU A 208 7.75 -9.55 6.89
CA GLU A 208 8.10 -9.51 8.31
C GLU A 208 9.52 -10.07 8.51
N VAL A 209 10.30 -9.39 9.35
CA VAL A 209 11.66 -9.82 9.71
C VAL A 209 11.58 -10.71 10.95
N PHE A 210 12.17 -11.89 10.86
CA PHE A 210 12.28 -12.83 11.98
C PHE A 210 13.75 -12.96 12.38
N VAL A 211 14.09 -12.48 13.57
CA VAL A 211 15.42 -12.65 14.14
C VAL A 211 15.59 -14.09 14.64
N THR A 212 16.48 -14.83 14.00
CA THR A 212 16.75 -16.23 14.32
C THR A 212 17.75 -16.34 15.46
N ASN A 213 18.89 -15.64 15.37
CA ASN A 213 19.94 -15.65 16.38
C ASN A 213 20.59 -14.27 16.53
N ILE A 214 21.25 -14.07 17.68
CA ILE A 214 22.04 -12.87 17.98
C ILE A 214 23.38 -13.31 18.55
N TYR A 215 24.46 -12.71 18.07
CA TYR A 215 25.83 -13.00 18.49
C TYR A 215 26.48 -11.70 18.98
N PRO A 216 26.42 -11.42 20.29
CA PRO A 216 26.99 -10.20 20.85
C PRO A 216 28.51 -10.27 20.90
N SER A 217 29.15 -9.13 20.67
CA SER A 217 30.60 -8.91 20.79
C SER A 217 30.86 -7.54 21.43
N ASN A 218 32.12 -7.20 21.70
CA ASN A 218 32.43 -5.93 22.36
C ASN A 218 32.11 -4.74 21.43
N GLY A 219 31.12 -3.92 21.81
CA GLY A 219 30.68 -2.73 21.05
C GLY A 219 29.87 -3.00 19.78
N GLN A 220 29.65 -4.27 19.40
CA GLN A 220 28.91 -4.67 18.20
C GLN A 220 28.11 -5.95 18.42
N MET A 221 27.10 -6.18 17.58
CA MET A 221 26.27 -7.38 17.63
C MET A 221 25.95 -7.85 16.22
N GLU A 222 26.12 -9.15 15.94
CA GLU A 222 25.63 -9.74 14.69
C GLU A 222 24.22 -10.30 14.89
N VAL A 223 23.32 -9.96 13.99
CA VAL A 223 21.92 -10.41 14.00
C VAL A 223 21.72 -11.32 12.78
N GLU A 224 21.38 -12.57 13.03
CA GLU A 224 20.97 -13.54 12.01
C GLU A 224 19.45 -13.53 11.87
N TYR A 225 18.95 -13.35 10.65
CA TYR A 225 17.51 -13.18 10.39
C TYR A 225 17.08 -13.74 9.05
N VAL A 226 15.76 -13.94 8.91
CA VAL A 226 15.08 -14.23 7.65
C VAL A 226 13.90 -13.28 7.46
N VAL A 227 13.57 -12.96 6.21
CA VAL A 227 12.36 -12.21 5.86
C VAL A 227 11.31 -13.18 5.36
N LYS A 228 10.09 -13.10 5.89
CA LYS A 228 8.96 -13.95 5.50
C LYS A 228 7.84 -13.14 4.89
N ASN A 229 7.14 -13.75 3.95
CA ASN A 229 5.91 -13.24 3.37
C ASN A 229 4.96 -14.42 3.11
N GLU A 230 3.83 -14.44 3.83
CA GLU A 230 2.82 -15.50 3.80
C GLU A 230 3.43 -16.91 3.95
N ASN A 231 3.75 -17.57 2.83
CA ASN A 231 4.25 -18.94 2.77
C ASN A 231 5.73 -19.06 2.35
N ASN A 232 6.39 -17.95 2.03
CA ASN A 232 7.77 -17.94 1.53
C ASN A 232 8.71 -17.31 2.57
N GLN A 233 9.97 -17.72 2.55
CA GLN A 233 11.04 -17.15 3.37
C GLN A 233 12.29 -16.87 2.53
N SER A 234 13.05 -15.85 2.90
CA SER A 234 14.39 -15.61 2.38
C SER A 234 15.39 -16.65 2.90
N ASP A 235 16.58 -16.66 2.31
CA ASP A 235 17.76 -17.25 2.90
C ASP A 235 18.15 -16.49 4.18
N SER A 236 18.90 -17.16 5.06
CA SER A 236 19.44 -16.54 6.28
C SER A 236 20.43 -15.43 5.90
N GLN A 237 20.27 -14.26 6.51
CA GLN A 237 21.16 -13.12 6.36
C GLN A 237 21.73 -12.71 7.71
N ILE A 238 22.92 -12.12 7.69
CA ILE A 238 23.59 -11.60 8.89
C ILE A 238 23.76 -10.09 8.73
N LYS A 239 23.38 -9.33 9.76
CA LYS A 239 23.59 -7.88 9.84
C LYS A 239 24.33 -7.53 11.12
N THR A 240 25.44 -6.80 10.98
CA THR A 240 26.17 -6.25 12.13
C THR A 240 25.57 -4.91 12.54
N LEU A 241 25.27 -4.78 13.83
CA LEU A 241 24.81 -3.57 14.50
C LEU A 241 25.94 -3.02 15.38
N TYR A 242 26.01 -1.70 15.46
CA TYR A 242 27.05 -0.97 16.18
C TYR A 242 26.42 0.05 17.14
N GLY A 243 27.24 0.68 17.96
CA GLY A 243 26.81 1.75 18.87
C GLY A 243 26.36 1.23 20.23
N PHE A 244 26.89 0.07 20.65
CA PHE A 244 26.70 -0.47 21.99
C PHE A 244 27.75 0.06 22.96
N LYS A 245 27.42 0.07 24.25
CA LYS A 245 28.37 0.35 25.32
C LYS A 245 29.53 -0.65 25.25
N GLN A 246 30.76 -0.16 25.35
CA GLN A 246 31.96 -1.02 25.40
C GLN A 246 32.25 -1.43 26.84
N ASN A 247 32.73 -2.66 27.02
CA ASN A 247 33.16 -3.13 28.33
C ASN A 247 34.60 -2.63 28.59
N PRO A 248 34.87 -1.86 29.65
CA PRO A 248 36.20 -1.26 29.89
C PRO A 248 37.32 -2.29 30.11
N VAL A 249 36.98 -3.55 30.39
CA VAL A 249 37.96 -4.62 30.69
C VAL A 249 38.80 -5.02 29.46
N THR A 250 38.37 -4.69 28.24
CA THR A 250 39.07 -5.12 27.01
C THR A 250 40.15 -4.13 26.53
N GLU A 251 40.16 -2.88 27.01
CA GLU A 251 41.17 -1.88 26.60
C GLU A 251 42.55 -2.13 27.23
N GLU A 252 42.61 -2.77 28.41
CA GLU A 252 43.87 -3.03 29.12
C GLU A 252 44.73 -4.15 28.50
N ILE A 253 44.18 -4.99 27.61
CA ILE A 253 44.93 -6.12 27.02
C ILE A 253 45.62 -5.71 25.70
N MET A 254 45.14 -4.67 25.03
CA MET A 254 45.77 -4.19 23.78
C MET A 254 47.00 -3.29 24.04
N THR A 255 47.12 -2.70 25.22
CA THR A 255 48.25 -1.83 25.59
C THR A 255 49.48 -2.58 26.11
N ILE A 256 49.36 -3.88 26.42
CA ILE A 256 50.50 -4.68 26.90
C ILE A 256 51.32 -5.26 25.72
N SER A 257 50.71 -5.41 24.54
CA SER A 257 51.38 -6.04 23.38
C SER A 257 52.41 -5.13 22.69
N ASP A 258 52.27 -3.81 22.76
CA ASP A 258 53.20 -2.86 22.10
C ASP A 258 54.49 -2.60 22.91
N GLU A 259 54.52 -2.98 24.20
CA GLU A 259 55.68 -2.71 25.07
C GLU A 259 56.67 -3.90 25.13
N GLU A 260 56.28 -5.11 24.70
CA GLU A 260 57.19 -6.26 24.59
C GLU A 260 57.85 -6.44 23.20
N GLU A 261 57.24 -5.98 22.10
CA GLU A 261 57.87 -6.13 20.76
C GLU A 261 59.11 -5.24 20.58
N LYS A 262 59.21 -4.14 21.33
CA LYS A 262 60.38 -3.23 21.23
C LYS A 262 61.65 -3.74 21.92
N LYS A 263 61.61 -4.93 22.55
CA LYS A 263 62.75 -5.52 23.27
C LYS A 263 63.40 -6.71 22.55
N LEU A 264 62.83 -7.18 21.43
CA LEU A 264 63.38 -8.31 20.67
C LEU A 264 64.14 -7.93 19.39
N GLU A 265 64.00 -6.71 18.86
CA GLU A 265 64.66 -6.33 17.60
C GLU A 265 66.11 -5.83 17.72
N SER A 266 66.70 -5.77 18.93
CA SER A 266 68.06 -5.25 19.11
C SER A 266 69.17 -6.31 19.18
N ASN A 267 68.90 -7.57 18.86
CA ASN A 267 69.92 -8.63 18.84
C ASN A 267 69.69 -9.59 17.67
N ILE A 268 70.16 -9.25 16.48
CA ILE A 268 70.80 -10.19 15.54
C ILE A 268 71.73 -9.33 14.65
N VAL A 269 73.03 -9.45 14.94
CA VAL A 269 74.16 -8.96 14.16
C VAL A 269 74.63 -10.11 13.27
N GLU A 270 74.71 -9.81 11.97
CA GLU A 270 75.79 -10.16 11.02
C GLU A 270 76.31 -11.61 10.97
N ASP A 271 76.03 -12.31 9.87
CA ASP A 271 77.02 -12.87 8.92
C ASP A 271 76.33 -13.91 8.02
N THR A 272 76.51 -13.83 6.70
CA THR A 272 76.93 -14.95 5.81
C THR A 272 76.84 -14.53 4.33
N GLU A 273 77.95 -14.79 3.65
CA GLU A 273 78.29 -14.61 2.24
C GLU A 273 77.38 -15.26 1.18
N PRO A 274 77.55 -14.91 -0.11
CA PRO A 274 76.61 -15.21 -1.19
C PRO A 274 76.88 -16.55 -1.89
N ALA A 275 75.82 -17.24 -2.29
CA ALA A 275 75.91 -18.39 -3.19
C ALA A 275 74.89 -18.31 -4.33
N GLU A 276 75.46 -18.28 -5.53
CA GLU A 276 75.11 -19.06 -6.72
C GLU A 276 73.74 -18.92 -7.42
N VAL A 277 73.86 -18.20 -8.55
CA VAL A 277 73.20 -18.33 -9.84
C VAL A 277 72.45 -19.65 -10.08
N VAL A 278 71.14 -19.57 -10.35
CA VAL A 278 70.45 -20.51 -11.25
C VAL A 278 69.46 -19.72 -12.12
N ASP A 279 69.76 -19.71 -13.42
CA ASP A 279 68.88 -19.26 -14.49
C ASP A 279 67.65 -20.17 -14.60
N VAL A 280 66.45 -19.58 -14.61
CA VAL A 280 65.25 -20.20 -15.21
C VAL A 280 64.49 -19.14 -16.00
N GLU A 281 64.42 -19.40 -17.31
CA GLU A 281 63.68 -18.68 -18.34
C GLU A 281 62.16 -18.63 -18.11
N SER A 282 61.58 -17.63 -18.79
CA SER A 282 60.23 -17.60 -19.38
C SER A 282 59.01 -17.53 -18.45
N ASP A 283 58.37 -16.36 -18.38
CA ASP A 283 57.27 -16.08 -19.33
C ASP A 283 56.83 -14.61 -19.27
N GLU A 284 56.74 -14.00 -20.45
CA GLU A 284 56.17 -12.68 -20.68
C GLU A 284 54.70 -12.64 -20.25
N ASN A 285 54.35 -11.76 -19.32
CA ASN A 285 52.98 -11.25 -19.27
C ASN A 285 52.95 -9.73 -19.15
N LYS A 286 52.77 -9.12 -20.32
CA LYS A 286 52.67 -7.71 -20.60
C LYS A 286 51.33 -7.18 -20.08
N ASN A 287 51.23 -6.86 -18.79
CA ASN A 287 50.05 -6.19 -18.28
C ASN A 287 50.17 -4.68 -18.53
N THR A 288 49.38 -4.25 -19.51
CA THR A 288 49.27 -2.88 -19.99
C THR A 288 48.47 -2.05 -19.00
N SER A 289 49.04 -0.93 -18.56
CA SER A 289 48.32 0.15 -17.88
C SER A 289 47.24 0.70 -18.84
N VAL A 290 45.98 0.38 -18.54
CA VAL A 290 44.82 1.02 -19.16
C VAL A 290 44.30 2.07 -18.19
N GLU A 291 44.82 3.28 -18.37
CA GLU A 291 44.28 4.51 -17.81
C GLU A 291 42.90 4.75 -18.45
N ASN A 292 41.84 4.35 -17.75
CA ASN A 292 40.47 4.62 -18.16
C ASN A 292 40.01 5.96 -17.58
N ASP A 293 40.04 6.98 -18.43
CA ASP A 293 39.27 8.21 -18.30
C ASP A 293 37.76 7.90 -18.18
N LYS A 294 37.28 7.63 -16.97
CA LYS A 294 35.85 7.58 -16.68
C LYS A 294 35.31 9.00 -16.52
N LYS A 295 35.04 9.61 -17.67
CA LYS A 295 34.18 10.80 -17.78
C LYS A 295 32.77 10.42 -17.30
N SER A 296 32.51 10.64 -16.02
CA SER A 296 31.22 10.42 -15.35
C SER A 296 30.13 11.22 -16.09
N LYS A 297 29.37 10.52 -16.95
CA LYS A 297 28.11 11.04 -17.47
C LYS A 297 27.08 10.95 -16.35
N MET A 298 27.09 11.94 -15.46
CA MET A 298 26.01 12.13 -14.51
C MET A 298 24.71 12.22 -15.30
N SER A 299 23.76 11.31 -15.04
CA SER A 299 22.53 11.25 -15.82
C SER A 299 21.75 12.56 -15.66
N LYS A 300 21.11 13.02 -16.73
CA LYS A 300 20.32 14.27 -16.70
C LYS A 300 19.21 14.25 -15.64
N GLU A 301 18.76 13.05 -15.28
CA GLU A 301 17.83 12.80 -14.18
C GLU A 301 18.43 13.16 -12.81
N LEU A 302 19.70 12.80 -12.58
CA LEU A 302 20.41 13.07 -11.33
C LEU A 302 20.66 14.58 -11.13
N LEU A 303 20.97 15.29 -12.21
CA LEU A 303 21.06 16.76 -12.21
C LEU A 303 19.71 17.41 -11.90
N TRP A 304 18.60 16.92 -12.46
CA TRP A 304 17.26 17.42 -12.15
C TRP A 304 16.90 17.20 -10.67
N THR A 305 17.21 16.03 -10.10
CA THR A 305 16.95 15.76 -8.68
C THR A 305 17.72 16.71 -7.75
N ILE A 306 19.00 16.97 -8.04
CA ILE A 306 19.82 17.90 -7.24
C ILE A 306 19.26 19.34 -7.30
N ILE A 307 18.79 19.77 -8.48
CA ILE A 307 18.18 21.10 -8.64
C ILE A 307 16.87 21.17 -7.83
N THR A 308 16.01 20.15 -7.89
CA THR A 308 14.74 20.15 -7.14
C THR A 308 14.94 20.14 -5.62
N MET A 309 15.92 19.40 -5.11
CA MET A 309 16.27 19.37 -3.68
C MET A 309 16.78 20.74 -3.20
N SER A 310 17.62 21.40 -4.00
CA SER A 310 18.15 22.73 -3.69
C SER A 310 17.03 23.78 -3.53
N VAL A 311 16.03 23.76 -4.43
CA VAL A 311 14.90 24.70 -4.36
C VAL A 311 14.03 24.45 -3.12
N LEU A 312 13.83 23.18 -2.75
CA LEU A 312 13.02 22.80 -1.59
C LEU A 312 13.67 23.22 -0.27
N LEU A 313 15.01 23.12 -0.19
CA LEU A 313 15.80 23.55 0.96
C LEU A 313 15.73 25.07 1.16
N ILE A 314 15.83 25.85 0.07
CA ILE A 314 15.70 27.31 0.12
C ILE A 314 14.29 27.71 0.58
N ALA A 315 13.23 27.04 0.08
CA ALA A 315 11.86 27.29 0.52
C ALA A 315 11.69 27.01 2.03
N ALA A 316 12.23 25.90 2.54
CA ALA A 316 12.18 25.57 3.95
C ALA A 316 12.89 26.62 4.83
N LEU A 317 14.07 27.10 4.40
CA LEU A 317 14.80 28.16 5.11
C LEU A 317 14.03 29.48 5.11
N THR A 318 13.38 29.86 4.00
CA THR A 318 12.57 31.09 3.94
C THR A 318 11.36 31.04 4.87
N ILE A 319 10.72 29.87 5.00
CA ILE A 319 9.62 29.65 5.94
C ILE A 319 10.14 29.77 7.38
N LEU A 320 11.30 29.18 7.69
CA LEU A 320 11.91 29.26 9.02
C LEU A 320 12.20 30.72 9.43
N VAL A 321 12.75 31.53 8.52
CA VAL A 321 13.02 32.95 8.74
C VAL A 321 11.73 33.76 8.92
N LEU A 322 10.68 33.47 8.14
CA LEU A 322 9.37 34.10 8.28
C LEU A 322 8.68 33.76 9.62
N VAL A 323 8.85 32.53 10.11
CA VAL A 323 8.34 32.12 11.42
C VAL A 323 9.12 32.82 12.53
N ALA A 324 10.45 32.85 12.45
CA ALA A 324 11.29 33.51 13.45
C ALA A 324 11.03 35.02 13.57
N THR A 325 10.79 35.70 12.44
CA THR A 325 10.52 37.15 12.42
C THR A 325 9.11 37.55 12.87
N ARG A 326 8.16 36.61 12.96
CA ARG A 326 6.81 36.86 13.51
C ARG A 326 6.66 36.56 15.00
N VAL A 327 7.66 35.93 15.61
CA VAL A 327 7.65 35.51 17.03
C VAL A 327 8.41 36.51 17.93
N ILE A 328 9.11 37.48 17.34
CA ILE A 328 9.76 38.61 18.03
C ILE A 328 8.86 39.84 17.93
#